data_AF-A0A1V5KV28-F1
#
_entry.id   AF-A0A1V5KV28-F1
#
_cell.length_a   1.000
_cell.length_b   1.000
_cell.length_c   1.000
_cell.angle_alpha   90.00
_cell.angle_beta   90.00
_cell.angle_gamma   90.00
#
_symmetry.space_group_name_H-M   'P 1'
#
loop_
_entity.id
_entity.type
_entity.pdbx_description
1 polymer ?
#
loop_
_entity_poly.entity_id
_entity_poly.type
_entity_poly.pdbx_seq_one_letter_code
_entity_poly.pdbx_strand_id
1 'polypeptide(L)'
;MDYIVDHGFVLTDIDGRHTTWGVWAPERLNEDPDWATERGINSLEMLSYLKLAYHLSGKSRYQRIYLDLLNTHHYAQNVLAAKTTNPAWTTHIDDELLALAFPCLLLHEKDQNLKAIYLKSLEQWYESAERDQSPFFNFTYAALSGGDPRRNSSLFFLRDASWDLRRWRIDNGWRADVASCYFPEMEQVQLNRLLPISERSFFRWDDNPWYPADGDDGATESDGVFWLLPYWMGRYYGFL
;
A
#
# COMPACT_ATOMS: atom_id res chain seq x y z
N MET A 1 -2.76 17.70 -9.46
CA MET A 1 -1.88 18.36 -8.46
C MET A 1 -2.25 19.80 -8.19
N ASP A 2 -2.23 20.70 -9.19
CA ASP A 2 -2.67 22.09 -8.95
C ASP A 2 -4.07 22.13 -8.33
N TYR A 3 -5.02 21.34 -8.86
CA TYR A 3 -6.35 21.19 -8.27
C TYR A 3 -6.34 20.87 -6.76
N ILE A 4 -5.66 19.80 -6.35
CA ILE A 4 -5.59 19.39 -4.92
C ILE A 4 -4.95 20.51 -4.07
N VAL A 5 -3.83 21.09 -4.51
CA VAL A 5 -3.14 22.15 -3.76
C VAL A 5 -3.99 23.41 -3.65
N ASP A 6 -4.62 23.84 -4.75
CA ASP A 6 -5.43 25.07 -4.81
C ASP A 6 -6.72 24.95 -3.98
N HIS A 7 -7.20 23.73 -3.74
CA HIS A 7 -8.37 23.45 -2.91
C HIS A 7 -8.01 23.07 -1.45
N GLY A 8 -6.79 23.38 -1.00
CA GLY A 8 -6.40 23.13 0.40
C GLY A 8 -6.10 21.66 0.70
N PHE A 9 -5.48 20.97 -0.24
CA PHE A 9 -5.06 19.56 -0.14
C PHE A 9 -6.21 18.57 0.04
N VAL A 10 -7.34 18.83 -0.61
CA VAL A 10 -8.44 17.88 -0.70
C VAL A 10 -8.84 17.65 -2.14
N LEU A 11 -9.38 16.48 -2.43
CA LEU A 11 -10.09 16.22 -3.68
C LEU A 11 -11.54 16.65 -3.50
N THR A 12 -11.91 17.76 -4.12
CA THR A 12 -13.26 18.31 -4.10
C THR A 12 -14.16 17.61 -5.13
N ASP A 13 -15.40 17.31 -4.72
CA ASP A 13 -16.46 16.73 -5.55
C ASP A 13 -17.32 17.83 -6.21
N ILE A 14 -18.27 17.45 -7.05
CA ILE A 14 -19.15 18.34 -7.83
C ILE A 14 -20.01 19.28 -6.98
N ASP A 15 -20.18 18.97 -5.69
CA ASP A 15 -20.95 19.76 -4.72
C ASP A 15 -20.08 20.79 -3.96
N GLY A 16 -18.78 20.86 -4.26
CA GLY A 16 -17.82 21.74 -3.60
C GLY A 16 -17.31 21.24 -2.26
N ARG A 17 -17.70 20.04 -1.82
CA ARG A 17 -17.19 19.39 -0.60
C ARG A 17 -16.05 18.45 -0.96
N HIS A 18 -15.20 18.12 0.02
CA HIS A 18 -14.18 17.08 -0.21
C HIS A 18 -14.87 15.71 -0.33
N THR A 19 -14.28 14.84 -1.14
CA THR A 19 -14.64 13.41 -1.18
C THR A 19 -14.36 12.74 0.16
N THR A 20 -14.96 11.57 0.39
CA THR A 20 -14.83 10.84 1.66
C THR A 20 -13.39 10.55 2.03
N TRP A 21 -12.53 10.17 1.08
CA TRP A 21 -11.16 9.70 1.35
C TRP A 21 -10.07 10.57 0.76
N GLY A 22 -10.37 11.44 -0.20
CA GLY A 22 -9.39 12.33 -0.82
C GLY A 22 -9.07 13.54 0.06
N VAL A 23 -8.44 13.31 1.21
CA VAL A 23 -8.11 14.34 2.20
C VAL A 23 -6.66 14.24 2.63
N TRP A 24 -5.90 15.27 2.31
CA TRP A 24 -4.49 15.44 2.64
C TRP A 24 -4.23 16.81 3.29
N ALA A 25 -5.24 17.42 3.88
CA ALA A 25 -5.15 18.73 4.52
C ALA A 25 -4.43 18.64 5.88
N PRO A 26 -3.37 19.42 6.13
CA PRO A 26 -2.65 19.43 7.40
C PRO A 26 -3.52 19.60 8.64
N GLU A 27 -4.45 20.54 8.60
CA GLU A 27 -5.36 20.85 9.70
C GLU A 27 -6.28 19.66 10.01
N ARG A 28 -6.67 18.87 9.01
CA ARG A 28 -7.48 17.67 9.23
C ARG A 28 -6.63 16.53 9.74
N LEU A 29 -5.56 16.20 9.03
CA LEU A 29 -4.72 15.06 9.41
C LEU A 29 -4.14 15.22 10.82
N ASN A 30 -3.80 16.43 11.24
CA ASN A 30 -3.13 16.66 12.53
C ASN A 30 -4.06 17.06 13.67
N GLU A 31 -5.17 17.76 13.41
CA GLU A 31 -6.03 18.32 14.46
C GLU A 31 -7.38 17.60 14.61
N ASP A 32 -7.81 16.85 13.58
CA ASP A 32 -9.06 16.10 13.59
C ASP A 32 -8.81 14.61 13.96
N PRO A 33 -9.37 14.12 15.09
CA PRO A 33 -9.23 12.73 15.51
C PRO A 33 -9.82 11.73 14.51
N ASP A 34 -10.78 12.13 13.69
CA ASP A 34 -11.42 11.22 12.72
C ASP A 34 -10.44 10.76 11.63
N TRP A 35 -9.35 11.51 11.41
CA TRP A 35 -8.28 11.21 10.45
C TRP A 35 -7.05 10.59 11.09
N ALA A 36 -7.13 10.17 12.36
CA ALA A 36 -5.97 9.63 13.08
C ALA A 36 -5.41 8.36 12.42
N THR A 37 -6.29 7.53 11.84
CA THR A 37 -5.92 6.28 11.17
C THR A 37 -5.16 6.55 9.86
N GLU A 38 -5.67 7.46 9.03
CA GLU A 38 -5.15 7.74 7.69
C GLU A 38 -4.04 8.79 7.71
N ARG A 39 -3.80 9.45 8.86
CA ARG A 39 -2.79 10.52 9.03
C ARG A 39 -1.45 10.17 8.41
N GLY A 40 -0.93 8.98 8.72
CA GLY A 40 0.38 8.55 8.26
C GLY A 40 0.42 8.34 6.75
N ILE A 41 -0.46 7.47 6.24
CA ILE A 41 -0.53 7.11 4.83
C ILE A 41 -0.87 8.31 3.94
N ASN A 42 -1.88 9.11 4.29
CA ASN A 42 -2.24 10.30 3.51
C ASN A 42 -1.11 11.34 3.52
N SER A 43 -0.40 11.50 4.64
CA SER A 43 0.79 12.36 4.67
C SER A 43 1.85 11.87 3.68
N LEU A 44 2.11 10.56 3.61
CA LEU A 44 3.07 9.97 2.68
C LEU A 44 2.61 10.13 1.22
N GLU A 45 1.35 9.87 0.91
CA GLU A 45 0.75 10.04 -0.41
C GLU A 45 0.94 11.47 -0.92
N MET A 46 0.57 12.48 -0.11
CA MET A 46 0.67 13.88 -0.50
C MET A 46 2.11 14.29 -0.81
N LEU A 47 3.06 13.84 0.02
CA LEU A 47 4.48 14.05 -0.21
C LEU A 47 4.97 13.36 -1.49
N SER A 48 4.52 12.14 -1.72
CA SER A 48 4.80 11.36 -2.93
C SER A 48 4.31 12.08 -4.19
N TYR A 49 3.06 12.53 -4.17
CA TYR A 49 2.44 13.26 -5.28
C TYR A 49 3.17 14.57 -5.59
N LEU A 50 3.52 15.36 -4.56
CA LEU A 50 4.27 16.61 -4.74
C LEU A 50 5.69 16.35 -5.27
N LYS A 51 6.36 15.30 -4.78
CA LYS A 51 7.71 14.95 -5.22
C LYS A 51 7.71 14.54 -6.70
N LEU A 52 6.78 13.69 -7.11
CA LEU A 52 6.62 13.31 -8.51
C LEU A 52 6.26 14.52 -9.38
N ALA A 53 5.33 15.36 -8.94
CA ALA A 53 4.95 16.56 -9.67
C ALA A 53 6.13 17.52 -9.88
N TYR A 54 6.98 17.68 -8.86
CA TYR A 54 8.21 18.45 -8.98
C TYR A 54 9.19 17.80 -9.95
N HIS A 55 9.41 16.49 -9.85
CA HIS A 55 10.31 15.74 -10.73
C HIS A 55 9.92 15.88 -12.21
N LEU A 56 8.63 15.74 -12.53
CA LEU A 56 8.13 15.78 -13.89
C LEU A 56 8.04 17.20 -14.47
N SER A 57 7.63 18.18 -13.66
CA SER A 57 7.35 19.54 -14.16
C SER A 57 8.47 20.55 -13.94
N GLY A 58 9.40 20.29 -13.02
CA GLY A 58 10.41 21.24 -12.57
C GLY A 58 9.87 22.47 -11.82
N LYS A 59 8.54 22.58 -11.60
CA LYS A 59 7.93 23.74 -10.96
C LYS A 59 8.29 23.80 -9.47
N SER A 60 9.08 24.80 -9.08
CA SER A 60 9.55 25.00 -7.69
C SER A 60 8.42 25.15 -6.66
N ARG A 61 7.20 25.52 -7.10
CA ARG A 61 5.99 25.52 -6.28
C ARG A 61 5.83 24.21 -5.50
N TYR A 62 5.89 23.07 -6.17
CA TYR A 62 5.63 21.77 -5.53
C TYR A 62 6.71 21.42 -4.49
N GLN A 63 7.98 21.69 -4.79
CA GLN A 63 9.07 21.48 -3.84
C GLN A 63 8.96 22.40 -2.61
N ARG A 64 8.51 23.65 -2.77
CA ARG A 64 8.29 24.56 -1.63
C ARG A 64 7.19 24.04 -0.72
N ILE A 65 6.05 23.64 -1.30
CA ILE A 65 4.92 23.09 -0.54
C ILE A 65 5.32 21.78 0.14
N TYR A 66 6.02 20.89 -0.56
CA TYR A 66 6.56 19.66 0.00
C TYR A 66 7.41 19.90 1.25
N LEU A 67 8.34 20.86 1.20
CA LEU A 67 9.19 21.20 2.34
C LEU A 67 8.40 21.87 3.47
N ASP A 68 7.38 22.67 3.15
CA ASP A 68 6.53 23.30 4.15
C ASP A 68 5.68 22.27 4.91
N LEU A 69 5.08 21.30 4.19
CA LEU A 69 4.36 20.20 4.81
C LEU A 69 5.25 19.39 5.76
N LEU A 70 6.48 19.11 5.34
CA LEU A 70 7.46 18.39 6.16
C LEU A 70 7.87 19.14 7.42
N ASN A 71 8.22 20.42 7.29
CA ASN A 71 8.88 21.17 8.36
C ASN A 71 7.90 21.91 9.28
N THR A 72 6.76 22.38 8.74
CA THR A 72 5.79 23.21 9.45
C THR A 72 4.57 22.41 9.88
N HIS A 73 4.15 21.43 9.09
CA HIS A 73 2.89 20.70 9.29
C HIS A 73 3.05 19.26 9.79
N HIS A 74 4.19 18.94 10.38
CA HIS A 74 4.46 17.66 11.02
C HIS A 74 4.48 16.42 10.11
N TYR A 75 4.54 16.58 8.78
CA TYR A 75 4.48 15.41 7.89
C TYR A 75 5.73 14.54 8.01
N ALA A 76 6.88 15.11 8.40
CA ALA A 76 8.08 14.32 8.68
C ALA A 76 7.88 13.33 9.83
N GLN A 77 7.05 13.67 10.82
CA GLN A 77 6.67 12.77 11.91
C GLN A 77 5.57 11.79 11.47
N ASN A 78 4.56 12.27 10.76
CA ASN A 78 3.42 11.45 10.34
C ASN A 78 3.86 10.24 9.49
N VAL A 79 4.76 10.47 8.53
CA VAL A 79 5.23 9.39 7.64
C VAL A 79 6.03 8.31 8.34
N LEU A 80 6.61 8.56 9.52
CA LEU A 80 7.29 7.49 10.28
C LEU A 80 6.32 6.38 10.68
N ALA A 81 5.03 6.67 10.80
CA ALA A 81 3.97 5.71 11.05
C ALA A 81 2.99 5.67 9.88
N ALA A 82 3.51 5.68 8.63
CA ALA A 82 2.68 5.64 7.43
C ALA A 82 1.76 4.42 7.40
N LYS A 83 2.30 3.24 7.77
CA LYS A 83 1.49 2.06 8.09
C LYS A 83 1.15 2.06 9.57
N THR A 84 -0.15 2.06 9.89
CA THR A 84 -0.62 1.85 11.25
C THR A 84 -0.37 0.41 11.69
N THR A 85 0.13 0.25 12.92
CA THR A 85 0.30 -1.07 13.58
C THR A 85 -0.80 -1.32 14.60
N ASN A 86 -1.82 -0.45 14.67
CA ASN A 86 -2.95 -0.62 15.57
C ASN A 86 -3.87 -1.73 15.01
N PRO A 87 -4.07 -2.85 15.74
CA PRO A 87 -4.94 -3.94 15.29
C PRO A 87 -6.38 -3.51 14.96
N ALA A 88 -6.89 -2.49 15.66
CA ALA A 88 -8.25 -1.99 15.44
C ALA A 88 -8.42 -1.21 14.13
N TRP A 89 -7.31 -0.82 13.50
CA TRP A 89 -7.28 0.00 12.28
C TRP A 89 -6.54 -0.72 11.14
N THR A 90 -6.41 -2.05 11.25
CA THR A 90 -5.74 -2.82 10.21
C THR A 90 -6.61 -2.86 8.95
N THR A 91 -6.03 -2.43 7.84
CA THR A 91 -6.60 -2.55 6.50
C THR A 91 -5.50 -2.92 5.52
N HIS A 92 -5.85 -3.76 4.54
CA HIS A 92 -4.95 -4.21 3.47
C HIS A 92 -4.88 -3.20 2.30
N ILE A 93 -5.87 -2.31 2.18
CA ILE A 93 -5.85 -1.23 1.18
C ILE A 93 -4.63 -0.34 1.36
N ASP A 94 -4.27 -0.05 2.61
CA ASP A 94 -3.08 0.74 2.94
C ASP A 94 -1.79 0.07 2.44
N ASP A 95 -1.72 -1.26 2.39
CA ASP A 95 -0.53 -1.96 1.95
C ASP A 95 -0.28 -1.76 0.45
N GLU A 96 -1.32 -1.87 -0.37
CA GLU A 96 -1.24 -1.59 -1.80
C GLU A 96 -0.95 -0.11 -2.07
N LEU A 97 -1.65 0.80 -1.39
CA LEU A 97 -1.46 2.25 -1.56
C LEU A 97 -0.04 2.69 -1.19
N LEU A 98 0.51 2.19 -0.08
CA LEU A 98 1.89 2.48 0.32
C LEU A 98 2.90 1.92 -0.69
N ALA A 99 2.70 0.70 -1.20
CA ALA A 99 3.54 0.12 -2.24
C ALA A 99 3.58 0.98 -3.51
N LEU A 100 2.48 1.66 -3.85
CA LEU A 100 2.39 2.58 -4.98
C LEU A 100 2.97 3.97 -4.66
N ALA A 101 2.85 4.44 -3.41
CA ALA A 101 3.29 5.77 -2.99
C ALA A 101 4.81 5.85 -2.77
N PHE A 102 5.43 4.85 -2.15
CA PHE A 102 6.86 4.89 -1.81
C PHE A 102 7.80 5.10 -3.02
N PRO A 103 7.62 4.44 -4.18
CA PRO A 103 8.55 4.59 -5.31
C PRO A 103 8.71 6.03 -5.78
N CYS A 104 7.61 6.76 -5.93
CA CYS A 104 7.63 8.16 -6.39
C CYS A 104 8.39 9.08 -5.42
N LEU A 105 8.40 8.74 -4.13
CA LEU A 105 9.11 9.50 -3.10
C LEU A 105 10.59 9.11 -3.04
N LEU A 106 10.89 7.81 -2.86
CA LEU A 106 12.24 7.30 -2.62
C LEU A 106 13.15 7.34 -3.86
N LEU A 107 12.60 7.23 -5.08
CA LEU A 107 13.38 7.34 -6.32
C LEU A 107 13.75 8.78 -6.67
N HIS A 108 13.05 9.76 -6.09
CA HIS A 108 13.20 11.18 -6.46
C HIS A 108 13.67 12.07 -5.30
N GLU A 109 13.73 11.57 -4.07
CA GLU A 109 14.33 12.29 -2.94
C GLU A 109 15.86 12.28 -3.04
N LYS A 110 16.45 13.47 -2.93
CA LYS A 110 17.89 13.73 -3.00
C LYS A 110 18.50 14.03 -1.64
N ASP A 111 17.70 14.59 -0.72
CA ASP A 111 18.12 14.83 0.65
C ASP A 111 18.28 13.51 1.40
N GLN A 112 19.49 13.25 1.90
CA GLN A 112 19.82 11.97 2.55
C GLN A 112 19.10 11.80 3.89
N ASN A 113 18.82 12.89 4.62
CA ASN A 113 18.12 12.82 5.89
C ASN A 113 16.64 12.48 5.68
N LEU A 114 16.00 13.13 4.70
CA LEU A 114 14.61 12.79 4.33
C LEU A 114 14.51 11.37 3.78
N LYS A 115 15.47 10.97 2.93
CA LYS A 115 15.51 9.60 2.40
C LYS A 115 15.62 8.56 3.53
N ALA A 116 16.41 8.82 4.57
CA ALA A 116 16.51 7.93 5.73
C ALA A 116 15.18 7.81 6.49
N ILE A 117 14.41 8.90 6.63
CA ILE A 117 13.07 8.88 7.22
C ILE A 117 12.13 7.99 6.40
N TYR A 118 12.13 8.13 5.09
CA TYR A 118 11.27 7.33 4.20
C TYR A 118 11.67 5.87 4.16
N LEU A 119 12.98 5.56 4.20
CA LEU A 119 13.44 4.18 4.29
C LEU A 119 13.03 3.52 5.61
N LYS A 120 13.04 4.26 6.72
CA LYS A 120 12.53 3.75 8.00
C LYS A 120 11.02 3.48 7.94
N SER A 121 10.27 4.37 7.31
CA SER A 121 8.83 4.19 7.07
C SER A 121 8.54 2.96 6.19
N LEU A 122 9.32 2.79 5.11
CA LEU A 122 9.25 1.64 4.21
C LEU A 122 9.52 0.32 4.95
N GLU A 123 10.53 0.29 5.84
CA GLU A 123 10.84 -0.89 6.66
C GLU A 123 9.65 -1.29 7.53
N GLN A 124 9.06 -0.33 8.25
CA GLN A 124 7.90 -0.59 9.10
C GLN A 124 6.69 -1.11 8.32
N TRP A 125 6.44 -0.55 7.13
CA TRP A 125 5.40 -1.06 6.24
C TRP A 125 5.69 -2.50 5.78
N TYR A 126 6.92 -2.77 5.36
CA TYR A 126 7.28 -4.10 4.86
C TYR A 126 7.26 -5.16 5.96
N GLU A 127 7.68 -4.83 7.19
CA GLU A 127 7.56 -5.73 8.34
C GLU A 127 6.12 -6.22 8.57
N SER A 128 5.10 -5.38 8.31
CA SER A 128 3.71 -5.82 8.39
C SER A 128 3.24 -6.62 7.18
N ALA A 129 3.69 -6.26 5.97
CA ALA A 129 3.21 -6.84 4.71
C ALA A 129 4.00 -8.10 4.27
N GLU A 130 5.18 -8.35 4.84
CA GLU A 130 6.09 -9.43 4.41
C GLU A 130 5.40 -10.81 4.46
N ARG A 131 4.57 -11.02 5.50
CA ARG A 131 3.90 -12.30 5.71
C ARG A 131 2.90 -12.65 4.62
N ASP A 132 2.41 -11.67 3.86
CA ASP A 132 1.46 -11.87 2.77
C ASP A 132 2.11 -12.54 1.55
N GLN A 133 3.44 -12.61 1.52
CA GLN A 133 4.23 -13.22 0.44
C GLN A 133 3.89 -12.64 -0.94
N SER A 134 3.48 -11.37 -0.98
CA SER A 134 3.18 -10.65 -2.21
C SER A 134 4.47 -10.36 -2.98
N PRO A 135 4.64 -10.87 -4.23
CA PRO A 135 5.76 -10.48 -5.06
C PRO A 135 5.75 -8.97 -5.37
N PHE A 136 4.59 -8.31 -5.37
CA PHE A 136 4.53 -6.86 -5.58
C PHE A 136 5.17 -6.12 -4.40
N PHE A 137 4.83 -6.51 -3.16
CA PHE A 137 5.41 -5.89 -1.97
C PHE A 137 6.89 -6.24 -1.82
N ASN A 138 7.25 -7.52 -2.00
CA ASN A 138 8.65 -7.98 -1.93
C ASN A 138 9.56 -7.25 -2.93
N PHE A 139 9.11 -7.12 -4.19
CA PHE A 139 9.91 -6.46 -5.21
C PHE A 139 9.95 -4.93 -5.03
N THR A 140 8.86 -4.32 -4.57
CA THR A 140 8.84 -2.89 -4.22
C THR A 140 9.85 -2.61 -3.11
N TYR A 141 9.80 -3.39 -2.02
CA TYR A 141 10.74 -3.25 -0.90
C TYR A 141 12.18 -3.40 -1.39
N ALA A 142 12.51 -4.51 -2.05
CA ALA A 142 13.87 -4.78 -2.52
C ALA A 142 14.39 -3.73 -3.51
N ALA A 143 13.54 -3.22 -4.41
CA ALA A 143 13.93 -2.19 -5.36
C ALA A 143 14.28 -0.85 -4.69
N LEU A 144 13.63 -0.53 -3.58
CA LEU A 144 13.79 0.76 -2.89
C LEU A 144 14.82 0.72 -1.76
N SER A 145 14.92 -0.39 -1.03
CA SER A 145 15.84 -0.57 0.10
C SER A 145 17.15 -1.27 -0.27
N GLY A 146 17.17 -2.03 -1.38
CA GLY A 146 18.26 -2.98 -1.69
C GLY A 146 18.20 -4.27 -0.88
N GLY A 147 17.08 -4.54 -0.18
CA GLY A 147 16.84 -5.74 0.60
C GLY A 147 16.58 -7.01 -0.24
N ASP A 148 16.22 -8.10 0.45
CA ASP A 148 15.94 -9.38 -0.19
C ASP A 148 14.58 -9.34 -0.93
N PRO A 149 14.51 -9.62 -2.25
CA PRO A 149 13.26 -9.67 -3.02
C PRO A 149 12.40 -10.91 -2.71
N ARG A 150 12.80 -11.72 -1.72
CA ARG A 150 12.16 -12.99 -1.34
C ARG A 150 11.91 -13.86 -2.56
N ARG A 151 12.95 -14.02 -3.39
CA ARG A 151 12.85 -14.60 -4.73
C ARG A 151 12.09 -15.93 -4.77
N ASN A 152 12.29 -16.79 -3.78
CA ASN A 152 11.65 -18.10 -3.74
C ASN A 152 10.13 -18.02 -3.56
N SER A 153 9.63 -17.22 -2.60
CA SER A 153 8.18 -17.07 -2.39
C SER A 153 7.54 -16.28 -3.52
N SER A 154 8.20 -15.22 -4.00
CA SER A 154 7.74 -14.42 -5.14
C SER A 154 7.63 -15.26 -6.42
N LEU A 155 8.61 -16.13 -6.70
CA LEU A 155 8.58 -17.06 -7.85
C LEU A 155 7.55 -18.17 -7.67
N PHE A 156 7.38 -18.67 -6.44
CA PHE A 156 6.32 -19.64 -6.13
C PHE A 156 4.95 -19.03 -6.44
N PHE A 157 4.66 -17.82 -5.94
CA PHE A 157 3.41 -17.12 -6.23
C PHE A 157 3.16 -16.99 -7.74
N LEU A 158 4.13 -16.46 -8.50
CA LEU A 158 3.96 -16.21 -9.94
C LEU A 158 3.75 -17.49 -10.76
N ARG A 159 4.21 -18.65 -10.27
CA ARG A 159 4.04 -19.96 -10.93
C ARG A 159 2.75 -20.65 -10.53
N ASP A 160 2.36 -20.50 -9.26
CA ASP A 160 1.22 -21.18 -8.66
C ASP A 160 -0.10 -20.44 -8.91
N ALA A 161 -0.03 -19.12 -9.16
CA ALA A 161 -1.21 -18.30 -9.43
C ALA A 161 -1.97 -18.81 -10.67
N SER A 162 -3.29 -18.96 -10.51
CA SER A 162 -4.18 -19.30 -11.61
C SER A 162 -4.15 -18.23 -12.70
N TRP A 163 -4.23 -18.65 -13.95
CA TRP A 163 -4.43 -17.75 -15.09
C TRP A 163 -5.91 -17.47 -15.38
N ASP A 164 -6.82 -18.22 -14.73
CA ASP A 164 -8.23 -17.90 -14.77
C ASP A 164 -8.47 -16.66 -13.91
N LEU A 165 -8.88 -15.57 -14.57
CA LEU A 165 -9.18 -14.29 -13.92
C LEU A 165 -10.56 -14.29 -13.29
N ARG A 166 -11.38 -15.32 -13.52
CA ARG A 166 -12.71 -15.43 -12.92
C ARG A 166 -12.62 -15.68 -11.43
N ARG A 167 -13.40 -14.90 -10.68
CA ARG A 167 -13.36 -14.90 -9.23
C ARG A 167 -14.27 -15.96 -8.62
N TRP A 168 -13.83 -17.20 -8.76
CA TRP A 168 -14.53 -18.35 -8.18
C TRP A 168 -14.52 -18.31 -6.66
N ARG A 169 -15.65 -18.67 -6.05
CA ARG A 169 -15.72 -18.81 -4.61
C ARG A 169 -14.87 -19.99 -4.16
N ILE A 170 -13.94 -19.72 -3.26
CA ILE A 170 -13.09 -20.71 -2.60
C ILE A 170 -13.30 -20.58 -1.10
N ASP A 171 -13.74 -21.67 -0.48
CA ASP A 171 -13.92 -21.78 0.97
C ASP A 171 -12.95 -22.84 1.49
N ASN A 172 -12.05 -22.42 2.37
CA ASN A 172 -11.08 -23.23 3.09
C ASN A 172 -11.43 -23.40 4.58
N GLY A 173 -12.54 -22.83 5.06
CA GLY A 173 -12.93 -22.88 6.47
C GLY A 173 -13.29 -24.28 6.97
N TRP A 174 -13.62 -25.21 6.06
CA TRP A 174 -13.94 -26.61 6.39
C TRP A 174 -12.70 -27.51 6.50
N ARG A 175 -11.52 -27.02 6.14
CA ARG A 175 -10.30 -27.82 6.08
C ARG A 175 -9.78 -28.17 7.48
N ALA A 176 -9.45 -29.43 7.69
CA ALA A 176 -8.95 -29.92 8.97
C ALA A 176 -7.46 -29.57 9.24
N ASP A 177 -6.71 -29.17 8.20
CA ASP A 177 -5.28 -28.86 8.28
C ASP A 177 -4.97 -27.38 8.53
N VAL A 178 -6.01 -26.55 8.70
CA VAL A 178 -5.90 -25.12 9.04
C VAL A 178 -6.83 -24.80 10.21
N ALA A 179 -6.55 -23.70 10.90
CA ALA A 179 -7.39 -23.22 12.00
C ALA A 179 -7.72 -21.74 11.81
N SER A 180 -8.90 -21.34 12.26
CA SER A 180 -9.30 -19.94 12.31
C SER A 180 -8.55 -19.19 13.41
N CYS A 181 -8.17 -17.95 13.13
CA CYS A 181 -7.66 -16.98 14.09
C CYS A 181 -8.24 -15.59 13.79
N TYR A 182 -8.09 -14.67 14.73
CA TYR A 182 -8.50 -13.28 14.55
C TYR A 182 -7.27 -12.38 14.39
N PHE A 183 -6.21 -12.62 15.15
CA PHE A 183 -4.96 -11.85 15.13
C PHE A 183 -4.17 -12.01 13.81
N PRO A 184 -3.58 -10.93 13.23
CA PRO A 184 -3.45 -9.58 13.80
C PRO A 184 -4.69 -8.69 13.71
N GLU A 185 -5.72 -9.07 12.96
CA GLU A 185 -7.00 -8.36 13.00
C GLU A 185 -7.78 -8.69 14.28
N MET A 186 -8.91 -8.03 14.49
CA MET A 186 -9.77 -8.29 15.65
C MET A 186 -11.19 -8.69 15.25
N GLU A 187 -11.65 -8.28 14.08
CA GLU A 187 -13.05 -8.45 13.66
C GLU A 187 -13.24 -9.56 12.62
N GLN A 188 -12.31 -9.65 11.65
CA GLN A 188 -12.42 -10.65 10.59
C GLN A 188 -11.73 -11.96 10.97
N VAL A 189 -12.35 -13.07 10.54
CA VAL A 189 -11.78 -14.41 10.68
C VAL A 189 -10.70 -14.59 9.62
N GLN A 190 -9.54 -15.04 10.05
CA GLN A 190 -8.39 -15.37 9.20
C GLN A 190 -7.97 -16.83 9.42
N LEU A 191 -7.12 -17.34 8.55
CA LEU A 191 -6.44 -18.62 8.74
C LEU A 191 -5.12 -18.44 9.48
N ASN A 192 -4.77 -19.42 10.30
CA ASN A 192 -3.52 -19.44 11.08
C ASN A 192 -2.24 -19.61 10.23
N ARG A 193 -2.38 -19.91 8.93
CA ARG A 193 -1.30 -19.99 7.95
C ARG A 193 -1.77 -19.50 6.59
N LEU A 194 -0.85 -18.89 5.84
CA LEU A 194 -1.10 -18.48 4.46
C LEU A 194 -1.17 -19.74 3.59
N LEU A 195 -2.25 -19.87 2.82
CA LEU A 195 -2.39 -20.95 1.85
C LEU A 195 -1.66 -20.61 0.54
N PRO A 196 -1.28 -21.61 -0.28
CA PRO A 196 -0.86 -21.37 -1.66
C PRO A 196 -1.85 -20.50 -2.43
N ILE A 197 -1.38 -19.74 -3.43
CA ILE A 197 -2.27 -18.87 -4.21
C ILE A 197 -3.27 -19.68 -5.04
N SER A 198 -2.91 -20.90 -5.47
CA SER A 198 -3.81 -21.82 -6.16
C SER A 198 -4.99 -22.31 -5.29
N GLU A 199 -4.89 -22.16 -3.97
CA GLU A 199 -5.89 -22.60 -2.99
C GLU A 199 -6.70 -21.43 -2.41
N ARG A 200 -6.57 -20.21 -2.96
CA ARG A 200 -7.23 -19.00 -2.46
C ARG A 200 -8.07 -18.34 -3.55
N SER A 201 -9.20 -17.76 -3.15
CA SER A 201 -9.83 -16.71 -3.96
C SER A 201 -9.05 -15.43 -3.69
N PHE A 202 -8.47 -14.83 -4.71
CA PHE A 202 -7.67 -13.62 -4.58
C PHE A 202 -7.67 -12.86 -5.91
N PHE A 203 -7.76 -11.54 -5.88
CA PHE A 203 -7.89 -10.75 -7.12
C PHE A 203 -7.18 -9.39 -7.13
N ARG A 204 -6.79 -8.82 -5.98
CA ARG A 204 -6.06 -7.53 -5.86
C ARG A 204 -5.18 -7.47 -4.60
N TRP A 205 -4.13 -6.65 -4.61
CA TRP A 205 -3.20 -6.52 -3.49
C TRP A 205 -3.73 -5.72 -2.29
N ASP A 206 -4.91 -5.12 -2.42
CA ASP A 206 -5.63 -4.41 -1.37
C ASP A 206 -6.56 -5.31 -0.52
N ASP A 207 -6.65 -6.61 -0.85
CA ASP A 207 -7.48 -7.59 -0.15
C ASP A 207 -6.70 -8.42 0.89
N ASN A 208 -7.40 -8.97 1.88
CA ASN A 208 -6.78 -9.81 2.91
C ASN A 208 -6.51 -11.23 2.37
N PRO A 209 -5.25 -11.64 2.20
CA PRO A 209 -4.91 -12.95 1.63
C PRO A 209 -5.08 -14.12 2.60
N TRP A 210 -5.48 -13.86 3.85
CA TRP A 210 -5.64 -14.82 4.95
C TRP A 210 -7.08 -15.24 5.18
N TYR A 211 -8.05 -14.69 4.44
CA TYR A 211 -9.44 -15.07 4.62
C TYR A 211 -9.67 -16.57 4.39
N PRO A 212 -10.48 -17.23 5.24
CA PRO A 212 -10.84 -18.63 5.05
C PRO A 212 -11.70 -18.83 3.82
N ALA A 213 -12.54 -17.86 3.45
CA ALA A 213 -13.41 -17.95 2.29
C ALA A 213 -13.55 -16.59 1.61
N ASP A 214 -13.41 -16.56 0.29
CA ASP A 214 -13.62 -15.37 -0.55
C ASP A 214 -14.12 -15.79 -1.96
N GLY A 215 -14.58 -14.82 -2.74
CA GLY A 215 -15.01 -14.94 -4.13
C GLY A 215 -16.50 -14.69 -4.31
N ASP A 216 -16.95 -14.49 -5.56
CA ASP A 216 -18.32 -14.09 -5.90
C ASP A 216 -19.02 -15.07 -6.84
N ASP A 217 -18.70 -16.37 -6.69
CA ASP A 217 -19.23 -17.46 -7.52
C ASP A 217 -18.98 -17.25 -9.03
N GLY A 218 -17.92 -16.50 -9.38
CA GLY A 218 -17.53 -16.21 -10.75
C GLY A 218 -18.38 -15.14 -11.43
N ALA A 219 -19.02 -14.26 -10.65
CA ALA A 219 -19.78 -13.12 -11.15
C ALA A 219 -18.88 -11.99 -11.66
N THR A 220 -17.61 -11.94 -11.22
CA THR A 220 -16.62 -10.96 -11.68
C THR A 220 -15.31 -11.59 -12.18
N GLU A 221 -14.53 -10.78 -12.89
CA GLU A 221 -13.20 -11.12 -13.41
C GLU A 221 -12.18 -10.05 -12.99
N SER A 222 -10.97 -10.48 -12.62
CA SER A 222 -9.84 -9.62 -12.28
C SER A 222 -9.25 -8.92 -13.52
N ASP A 223 -8.61 -7.77 -13.32
CA ASP A 223 -7.87 -7.05 -14.36
C ASP A 223 -6.51 -7.70 -14.71
N GLY A 224 -6.07 -8.70 -13.93
CA GLY A 224 -4.80 -9.42 -14.10
C GLY A 224 -3.56 -8.62 -13.71
N VAL A 225 -3.70 -7.39 -13.21
CA VAL A 225 -2.59 -6.52 -12.80
C VAL A 225 -1.84 -7.13 -11.62
N PHE A 226 -2.55 -7.85 -10.74
CA PHE A 226 -1.93 -8.53 -9.59
C PHE A 226 -0.77 -9.46 -9.99
N TRP A 227 -0.84 -10.07 -11.18
CA TRP A 227 0.22 -10.93 -11.71
C TRP A 227 1.19 -10.15 -12.61
N LEU A 228 0.66 -9.32 -13.53
CA LEU A 228 1.45 -8.62 -14.54
C LEU A 228 2.43 -7.61 -13.92
N LEU A 229 1.98 -6.82 -12.95
CA LEU A 229 2.79 -5.78 -12.31
C LEU A 229 4.04 -6.38 -11.64
N PRO A 230 3.94 -7.31 -10.67
CA PRO A 230 5.11 -7.89 -10.05
C PRO A 230 5.96 -8.72 -11.02
N TYR A 231 5.37 -9.39 -12.01
CA TYR A 231 6.16 -10.11 -13.02
C TYR A 231 7.10 -9.15 -13.76
N TRP A 232 6.57 -8.06 -14.30
CA TRP A 232 7.38 -7.10 -15.06
C TRP A 232 8.35 -6.33 -14.16
N MET A 233 7.98 -6.02 -12.93
CA MET A 233 8.92 -5.46 -11.94
C MET A 233 10.09 -6.40 -11.68
N GLY A 234 9.82 -7.68 -11.42
CA GLY A 234 10.86 -8.67 -11.19
C GLY A 234 11.82 -8.82 -12.38
N ARG A 235 11.30 -8.74 -13.61
CA ARG A 235 12.12 -8.72 -14.83
C ARG A 235 12.94 -7.45 -14.99
N TYR A 236 12.34 -6.29 -14.71
CA TYR A 236 13.00 -4.99 -14.84
C TYR A 236 14.15 -4.82 -13.83
N TYR A 237 13.94 -5.20 -12.58
CA TYR A 237 14.95 -5.11 -11.51
C TYR A 237 15.92 -6.30 -11.47
N GLY A 238 15.72 -7.33 -12.30
CA GLY A 238 16.58 -8.51 -12.35
C GLY A 238 16.42 -9.46 -11.16
N PHE A 239 15.26 -9.44 -10.49
CA PHE A 239 14.94 -10.36 -9.39
C PHE A 239 14.44 -11.72 -9.87
N LEU A 240 13.93 -11.80 -11.09
CA LEU A 240 13.43 -13.02 -11.74
C LEU A 240 14.42 -13.56 -12.77
#